data_AF-A0A538P723-F1
#
_entry.id   AF-A0A538P723-F1
#
_cell.length_a   1.000
_cell.length_b   1.000
_cell.length_c   1.000
_cell.angle_alpha   90.00
_cell.angle_beta   90.00
_cell.angle_gamma   90.00
#
_symmetry.space_group_name_H-M   'P 1'
#
loop_
_entity.id
_entity.type
_entity.pdbx_description
1 polymer ?
#
loop_
_entity_poly.entity_id
_entity_poly.type
_entity_poly.pdbx_seq_one_letter_code
_entity_poly.pdbx_strand_id
1 'polypeptide(L)'
;MKAKTALRPGRNLSRSRTGTALPAASRTTHHESRLPIRLLTAVPICDGHDSAINTINLELIRQGIEVIYLGYHRSAGDIVRAAIQEDARAIGLSSYNGGHVEFFAEVVRLLKANGAREIGVFGGGGGTITPADARAMEKNGVDRIFFAGTPLAEMVEFVKKTYGPPRSVSIPNASREAAVTDRRLAKLLTAAELNVQRSTFNLERPSFGVQHSAKPCRVVGITGPGGAGKTTLIDELVLRFLGNDAQSHLAILSHDPSLVGRGALLGDRATMIYSQDDRVFMRSLATRGRAGGLSPATEPCLELLKRCGFDLVVVETVGIGQEAMPFGRELVDRTILVMSPDYGSRLQLQKIVMLDVADIVVLNKSDLAAAKTAAAEIEQRLALNHRDQKLLCTVAKRHRDAGVDALLQLLKP
;
A
#
# COMPACT_ATOMS: atom_id res chain seq x y z
N MET A 1 -45.99 -74.45 -2.57
CA MET A 1 -46.52 -74.55 -3.94
C MET A 1 -47.38 -73.33 -4.24
N LYS A 2 -47.08 -72.62 -5.33
CA LYS A 2 -47.85 -71.61 -6.09
C LYS A 2 -48.90 -70.72 -5.37
N ALA A 3 -48.54 -69.44 -5.30
CA ALA A 3 -49.27 -68.21 -5.67
C ALA A 3 -50.79 -68.07 -5.40
N LYS A 4 -51.18 -66.93 -4.79
CA LYS A 4 -52.15 -65.98 -5.37
C LYS A 4 -52.30 -64.69 -4.54
N THR A 5 -52.04 -63.57 -5.22
CA THR A 5 -52.85 -62.35 -5.34
C THR A 5 -53.78 -61.93 -4.19
N ALA A 6 -53.61 -60.71 -3.66
CA ALA A 6 -54.68 -59.71 -3.53
C ALA A 6 -54.12 -58.38 -2.99
N LEU A 7 -54.64 -57.28 -3.50
CA LEU A 7 -54.29 -55.90 -3.15
C LEU A 7 -55.48 -55.25 -2.44
N ARG A 8 -55.15 -54.38 -1.46
CA ARG A 8 -55.98 -53.37 -0.72
C ARG A 8 -56.72 -53.88 0.53
N PRO A 9 -57.09 -53.03 1.52
CA PRO A 9 -56.91 -51.57 1.68
C PRO A 9 -56.40 -51.15 3.10
N GLY A 10 -56.26 -49.85 3.37
CA GLY A 10 -56.54 -49.33 4.72
C GLY A 10 -55.38 -48.64 5.46
N ARG A 11 -55.61 -47.35 5.70
CA ARG A 11 -55.01 -46.42 6.69
C ARG A 11 -54.33 -47.09 7.89
N ASN A 12 -53.14 -46.59 8.25
CA ASN A 12 -52.80 -46.38 9.65
C ASN A 12 -51.96 -45.13 9.86
N LEU A 13 -52.38 -44.36 10.87
CA LEU A 13 -51.74 -43.18 11.41
C LEU A 13 -50.44 -43.53 12.15
N SER A 14 -49.63 -42.48 12.31
CA SER A 14 -48.52 -42.33 13.26
C SER A 14 -47.18 -42.95 12.85
N ARG A 15 -46.21 -42.09 12.56
CA ARG A 15 -45.14 -41.77 13.51
C ARG A 15 -44.27 -40.64 12.95
N SER A 16 -44.12 -39.61 13.77
CA SER A 16 -43.15 -38.55 13.62
C SER A 16 -41.75 -39.13 13.44
N ARG A 17 -41.09 -38.75 12.34
CA ARG A 17 -39.63 -38.73 12.25
C ARG A 17 -39.23 -37.36 11.75
N THR A 18 -38.72 -36.58 12.69
CA THR A 18 -37.86 -35.42 12.48
C THR A 18 -36.67 -35.82 11.60
N GLY A 19 -36.82 -35.60 10.30
CA GLY A 19 -35.72 -35.57 9.35
C GLY A 19 -35.48 -34.13 8.96
N THR A 20 -34.55 -33.46 9.64
CA THR A 20 -34.00 -32.18 9.21
C THR A 20 -33.30 -32.38 7.88
N ALA A 21 -33.96 -31.99 6.79
CA ALA A 21 -33.32 -31.87 5.49
C ALA A 21 -32.20 -30.83 5.61
N LEU A 22 -30.97 -31.25 5.33
CA LEU A 22 -29.84 -30.36 5.14
C LEU A 22 -30.21 -29.34 4.05
N PRO A 23 -30.09 -28.02 4.30
CA PRO A 23 -30.33 -27.05 3.25
C PRO A 23 -29.24 -27.21 2.19
N ALA A 24 -29.68 -27.26 0.94
CA ALA A 24 -28.84 -27.30 -0.25
C ALA A 24 -27.72 -26.26 -0.15
N ALA A 25 -26.51 -26.69 -0.51
CA ALA A 25 -25.32 -25.86 -0.60
C ALA A 25 -25.68 -24.50 -1.21
N SER A 26 -25.44 -23.44 -0.42
CA SER A 26 -25.57 -22.07 -0.88
C SER A 26 -24.76 -21.93 -2.16
N ARG A 27 -25.44 -21.53 -3.24
CA ARG A 27 -24.80 -21.09 -4.47
C ARG A 27 -23.82 -20.00 -4.08
N THR A 28 -22.53 -20.31 -4.15
CA THR A 28 -21.46 -19.33 -4.05
C THR A 28 -21.70 -18.32 -5.16
N THR A 29 -22.18 -17.14 -4.77
CA THR A 29 -22.23 -15.99 -5.68
C THR A 29 -20.78 -15.71 -6.06
N HIS A 30 -20.46 -15.87 -7.35
CA HIS A 30 -19.22 -15.38 -7.91
C HIS A 30 -19.19 -13.87 -7.68
N HIS A 31 -18.52 -13.45 -6.62
CA HIS A 31 -18.17 -12.05 -6.44
C HIS A 31 -17.18 -11.75 -7.56
N GLU A 32 -17.62 -11.14 -8.65
CA GLU A 32 -16.73 -10.62 -9.68
C GLU A 32 -15.62 -9.83 -8.96
N SER A 33 -14.38 -10.25 -9.18
CA SER A 33 -13.19 -9.75 -8.48
C SER A 33 -12.93 -8.31 -8.87
N ARG A 34 -13.65 -7.38 -8.24
CA ARG A 34 -13.50 -5.94 -8.43
C ARG A 34 -12.65 -5.37 -7.31
N LEU A 35 -11.55 -4.72 -7.68
CA LEU A 35 -10.79 -3.93 -6.72
C LEU A 35 -11.66 -2.81 -6.13
N PRO A 36 -11.46 -2.46 -4.85
CA PRO A 36 -12.04 -1.26 -4.27
C PRO A 36 -11.70 0.00 -5.07
N ILE A 37 -12.54 1.03 -4.94
CA ILE A 37 -12.18 2.37 -5.43
C ILE A 37 -10.96 2.82 -4.63
N ARG A 38 -9.88 3.20 -5.32
CA ARG A 38 -8.70 3.82 -4.73
C ARG A 38 -8.77 5.32 -4.93
N LEU A 39 -8.75 6.09 -3.86
CA LEU A 39 -8.69 7.55 -3.87
C LEU A 39 -7.40 8.02 -3.22
N LEU A 40 -6.81 9.08 -3.76
CA LEU A 40 -5.72 9.78 -3.09
C LEU A 40 -6.26 11.06 -2.47
N THR A 41 -5.96 11.30 -1.19
CA THR A 41 -6.36 12.54 -0.50
C THR A 41 -5.16 13.28 0.05
N ALA A 42 -5.19 14.61 -0.07
CA ALA A 42 -4.08 15.47 0.32
C ALA A 42 -4.58 16.87 0.72
N VAL A 43 -3.75 17.56 1.50
CA VAL A 43 -3.89 19.00 1.80
C VAL A 43 -2.78 19.76 1.06
N PRO A 44 -3.10 20.83 0.30
CA PRO A 44 -2.14 21.60 -0.49
C PRO A 44 -0.96 22.17 0.30
N ILE A 45 0.04 22.63 -0.45
CA ILE A 45 1.19 23.35 0.10
C ILE A 45 0.75 24.58 0.91
N CYS A 46 1.49 24.88 1.99
CA CYS A 46 1.17 25.98 2.92
C CYS A 46 -0.19 25.89 3.61
N ASP A 47 -0.87 24.76 3.53
CA ASP A 47 -2.10 24.47 4.26
C ASP A 47 -1.87 23.32 5.25
N GLY A 48 -2.29 23.54 6.51
CA GLY A 48 -2.15 22.60 7.62
C GLY A 48 -3.51 22.12 8.15
N HIS A 49 -4.62 22.52 7.53
CA HIS A 49 -5.96 22.16 7.98
C HIS A 49 -6.35 20.76 7.51
N ASP A 50 -5.99 19.74 8.28
CA ASP A 50 -6.25 18.35 7.94
C ASP A 50 -7.46 17.72 8.66
N SER A 51 -8.05 18.42 9.63
CA SER A 51 -9.21 17.93 10.41
C SER A 51 -10.39 17.51 9.53
N ALA A 52 -10.71 18.28 8.50
CA ALA A 52 -11.83 18.01 7.61
C ALA A 52 -11.57 16.77 6.74
N ILE A 53 -10.39 16.69 6.11
CA ILE A 53 -10.04 15.57 5.24
C ILE A 53 -9.91 14.26 6.02
N ASN A 54 -9.40 14.29 7.26
CA ASN A 54 -9.34 13.13 8.13
C ASN A 54 -10.74 12.56 8.42
N THR A 55 -11.71 13.44 8.70
CA THR A 55 -13.11 13.02 8.92
C THR A 55 -13.72 12.40 7.66
N ILE A 56 -13.48 13.00 6.49
CA ILE A 56 -13.95 12.49 5.19
C ILE A 56 -13.32 11.13 4.89
N ASN A 57 -12.00 10.99 5.09
CA ASN A 57 -11.26 9.75 4.86
C ASN A 57 -11.84 8.59 5.68
N LEU A 58 -12.13 8.81 6.97
CA LEU A 58 -12.74 7.80 7.84
C LEU A 58 -14.10 7.32 7.30
N GLU A 59 -14.92 8.23 6.77
CA GLU A 59 -16.21 7.86 6.20
C GLU A 59 -16.05 7.10 4.87
N LEU A 60 -15.15 7.54 3.99
CA LEU A 60 -14.84 6.81 2.74
C LEU A 60 -14.41 5.37 3.03
N ILE A 61 -13.54 5.16 4.02
CA ILE A 61 -13.04 3.83 4.43
C ILE A 61 -14.17 2.94 4.93
N ARG A 62 -15.08 3.48 5.77
CA ARG A 62 -16.27 2.75 6.23
C ARG A 62 -17.14 2.28 5.09
N GLN A 63 -17.11 3.00 3.98
CA GLN A 63 -17.94 2.78 2.79
C GLN A 63 -17.28 1.87 1.74
N GLY A 64 -16.13 1.26 2.07
CA GLY A 64 -15.46 0.29 1.21
C GLY A 64 -14.39 0.88 0.27
N ILE A 65 -13.95 2.12 0.51
CA ILE A 65 -13.01 2.84 -0.37
C ILE A 65 -11.60 2.78 0.22
N GLU A 66 -10.62 2.44 -0.60
CA GLU A 66 -9.19 2.52 -0.24
C GLU A 66 -8.74 3.97 -0.41
N VAL A 67 -8.22 4.57 0.66
CA VAL A 67 -7.79 5.97 0.71
C VAL A 67 -6.28 6.03 0.94
N ILE A 68 -5.54 6.52 -0.04
CA ILE A 68 -4.13 6.88 0.08
C ILE A 68 -4.06 8.31 0.63
N TYR A 69 -3.68 8.46 1.88
CA TYR A 69 -3.55 9.78 2.48
C TYR A 69 -2.10 10.27 2.36
N LEU A 70 -1.89 11.45 1.78
CA LEU A 70 -0.55 12.05 1.64
C LEU A 70 -0.17 13.02 2.76
N GLY A 71 -1.10 13.32 3.67
CA GLY A 71 -0.88 14.37 4.66
C GLY A 71 -1.05 15.78 4.07
N TYR A 72 -0.38 16.72 4.73
CA TYR A 72 -0.42 18.15 4.41
C TYR A 72 0.93 18.65 3.88
N HIS A 73 0.94 19.90 3.40
CA HIS A 73 2.11 20.53 2.77
C HIS A 73 2.67 19.80 1.54
N ARG A 74 1.79 19.34 0.65
CA ARG A 74 2.19 18.65 -0.59
C ARG A 74 2.12 19.55 -1.81
N SER A 75 3.13 19.48 -2.67
CA SER A 75 3.11 20.19 -3.95
C SER A 75 2.14 19.52 -4.94
N ALA A 76 1.67 20.26 -5.95
CA ALA A 76 0.82 19.68 -6.98
C ALA A 76 1.53 18.54 -7.74
N GLY A 77 2.85 18.66 -7.95
CA GLY A 77 3.68 17.62 -8.57
C GLY A 77 3.68 16.31 -7.79
N ASP A 78 3.96 16.39 -6.48
CA ASP A 78 3.99 15.22 -5.58
C ASP A 78 2.63 14.52 -5.55
N ILE A 79 1.54 15.29 -5.43
CA ILE A 79 0.17 14.76 -5.39
C ILE A 79 -0.16 14.02 -6.69
N VAL A 80 0.12 14.64 -7.84
CA VAL A 80 -0.16 14.05 -9.15
C VAL A 80 0.66 12.80 -9.39
N ARG A 81 1.96 12.84 -9.07
CA ARG A 81 2.84 11.69 -9.25
C ARG A 81 2.44 10.53 -8.36
N ALA A 82 2.15 10.79 -7.09
CA ALA A 82 1.64 9.77 -6.18
C ALA A 82 0.32 9.16 -6.68
N ALA A 83 -0.61 9.99 -7.18
CA ALA A 83 -1.88 9.50 -7.72
C ALA A 83 -1.68 8.58 -8.93
N ILE A 84 -0.69 8.90 -9.78
CA ILE A 84 -0.31 8.07 -10.92
C ILE A 84 0.30 6.74 -10.47
N GLN A 85 1.27 6.76 -9.55
CA GLN A 85 1.92 5.54 -9.03
C GLN A 85 0.91 4.61 -8.32
N GLU A 86 -0.03 5.19 -7.60
CA GLU A 86 -1.09 4.47 -6.89
C GLU A 86 -2.25 3.99 -7.79
N ASP A 87 -2.22 4.34 -9.08
CA ASP A 87 -3.33 4.18 -10.03
C ASP A 87 -4.68 4.61 -9.43
N ALA A 88 -4.69 5.77 -8.77
CA ALA A 88 -5.87 6.31 -8.10
C ALA A 88 -6.98 6.62 -9.11
N ARG A 89 -8.24 6.46 -8.68
CA ARG A 89 -9.41 6.85 -9.48
C ARG A 89 -9.65 8.35 -9.46
N ALA A 90 -9.37 8.98 -8.32
CA ALA A 90 -9.45 10.43 -8.19
C ALA A 90 -8.56 10.95 -7.06
N ILE A 91 -8.28 12.24 -7.13
CA ILE A 91 -7.60 13.04 -6.13
C ILE A 91 -8.64 13.89 -5.39
N GLY A 92 -8.71 13.74 -4.07
CA GLY A 92 -9.52 14.57 -3.18
C GLY A 92 -8.66 15.59 -2.44
N LEU A 93 -8.90 16.88 -2.66
CA LEU A 93 -8.13 17.96 -2.05
C LEU A 93 -8.95 18.74 -1.02
N SER A 94 -8.34 19.04 0.12
CA SER A 94 -8.91 19.89 1.17
C SER A 94 -8.09 21.17 1.28
N SER A 95 -8.66 22.32 0.94
CA SER A 95 -7.96 23.61 0.84
C SER A 95 -8.67 24.74 1.59
N TYR A 96 -8.06 25.24 2.65
CA TYR A 96 -8.59 26.26 3.57
C TYR A 96 -7.79 27.58 3.55
N ASN A 97 -6.58 27.59 2.97
CA ASN A 97 -5.67 28.75 3.00
C ASN A 97 -5.69 29.64 1.73
N GLY A 98 -6.61 29.40 0.78
CA GLY A 98 -6.70 30.16 -0.47
C GLY A 98 -5.76 29.67 -1.57
N GLY A 99 -5.76 30.34 -2.72
CA GLY A 99 -5.01 29.90 -3.92
C GLY A 99 -5.53 28.58 -4.53
N HIS A 100 -6.74 28.17 -4.13
CA HIS A 100 -7.36 26.91 -4.54
C HIS A 100 -7.66 26.84 -6.03
N VAL A 101 -8.02 27.96 -6.66
CA VAL A 101 -8.32 27.98 -8.10
C VAL A 101 -7.08 27.62 -8.91
N GLU A 102 -5.96 28.26 -8.62
CA GLU A 102 -4.67 28.02 -9.27
C GLU A 102 -4.12 26.64 -8.93
N PHE A 103 -4.18 26.23 -7.67
CA PHE A 103 -3.65 24.93 -7.23
C PHE A 103 -4.38 23.76 -7.89
N PHE A 104 -5.72 23.78 -7.93
CA PHE A 104 -6.49 22.72 -8.59
C PHE A 104 -6.28 22.74 -10.11
N ALA A 105 -6.21 23.92 -10.73
CA ALA A 105 -5.91 24.03 -12.16
C ALA A 105 -4.52 23.43 -12.49
N GLU A 106 -3.53 23.64 -11.62
CA GLU A 106 -2.19 23.05 -11.77
C GLU A 106 -2.21 21.53 -11.65
N VAL A 107 -2.95 20.97 -10.68
CA VAL A 107 -3.14 19.51 -10.55
C VAL A 107 -3.76 18.92 -11.82
N VAL A 108 -4.83 19.53 -12.35
CA VAL A 108 -5.47 19.09 -13.59
C VAL A 108 -4.52 19.20 -14.79
N ARG A 109 -3.76 20.30 -14.89
CA ARG A 109 -2.77 20.52 -15.94
C ARG A 109 -1.68 19.44 -15.91
N LEU A 110 -1.13 19.14 -14.73
CA LEU A 110 -0.09 18.13 -14.54
C LEU A 110 -0.61 16.71 -14.83
N LEU A 111 -1.85 16.38 -14.44
CA LEU A 111 -2.47 15.11 -14.83
C LEU A 111 -2.55 14.97 -16.35
N LYS A 112 -3.00 16.02 -17.05
CA LYS A 112 -3.05 16.04 -18.52
C LYS A 112 -1.66 15.92 -19.14
N ALA A 113 -0.66 16.63 -18.62
CA ALA A 113 0.71 16.59 -19.11
C ALA A 113 1.35 15.20 -18.97
N ASN A 114 1.03 14.48 -17.90
CA ASN A 114 1.47 13.10 -17.66
C ASN A 114 0.56 12.04 -18.31
N GLY A 115 -0.39 12.48 -19.15
CA GLY A 115 -1.35 11.62 -19.86
C GLY A 115 -2.42 10.98 -18.96
N ALA A 116 -2.45 11.28 -17.67
CA ALA A 116 -3.33 10.71 -16.64
C ALA A 116 -4.67 11.47 -16.47
N ARG A 117 -5.24 11.99 -17.57
CA ARG A 117 -6.49 12.79 -17.57
C ARG A 117 -7.74 12.05 -17.06
N GLU A 118 -7.65 10.73 -16.99
CA GLU A 118 -8.62 9.82 -16.40
C GLU A 118 -8.79 9.90 -14.87
N ILE A 119 -7.82 10.47 -14.15
CA ILE A 119 -7.86 10.56 -12.69
C ILE A 119 -8.70 11.79 -12.38
N GLY A 120 -9.85 11.57 -11.74
CA GLY A 120 -10.74 12.65 -11.36
C GLY A 120 -10.12 13.58 -10.33
N VAL A 121 -10.64 14.78 -10.21
CA VAL A 121 -10.21 15.75 -9.18
C VAL A 121 -11.46 16.30 -8.51
N PHE A 122 -11.56 16.16 -7.20
CA PHE A 122 -12.62 16.77 -6.41
C PHE A 122 -12.04 17.41 -5.15
N GLY A 123 -12.81 18.23 -4.46
CA GLY A 123 -12.32 18.80 -3.22
C GLY A 123 -13.31 19.65 -2.46
N GLY A 124 -12.80 20.35 -1.47
CA GLY A 124 -13.56 21.29 -0.66
C GLY A 124 -12.65 22.19 0.16
N GLY A 125 -13.23 23.24 0.72
CA GLY A 125 -12.48 24.24 1.49
C GLY A 125 -13.34 25.00 2.49
N GLY A 126 -14.44 24.39 2.91
CA GLY A 126 -15.42 25.04 3.78
C GLY A 126 -15.96 26.34 3.17
N GLY A 127 -15.76 27.45 3.87
CA GLY A 127 -16.14 28.79 3.42
C GLY A 127 -15.08 29.52 2.60
N THR A 128 -13.86 28.98 2.47
CA THR A 128 -12.77 29.61 1.72
C THR A 128 -13.01 29.57 0.22
N ILE A 129 -13.64 28.51 -0.29
CA ILE A 129 -13.98 28.36 -1.71
C ILE A 129 -15.37 28.93 -1.94
N THR A 130 -15.47 29.99 -2.75
CA THR A 130 -16.76 30.60 -3.09
C THR A 130 -17.48 29.83 -4.21
N PRO A 131 -18.81 30.00 -4.38
CA PRO A 131 -19.52 29.43 -5.52
C PRO A 131 -18.99 29.90 -6.89
N ALA A 132 -18.40 31.10 -6.96
CA ALA A 132 -17.77 31.59 -8.19
C ALA A 132 -16.48 30.83 -8.49
N ASP A 133 -15.64 30.62 -7.46
CA ASP A 133 -14.41 29.81 -7.57
C ASP A 133 -14.73 28.38 -7.98
N ALA A 134 -15.71 27.75 -7.33
CA ALA A 134 -16.14 26.40 -7.65
C ALA A 134 -16.55 26.26 -9.12
N ARG A 135 -17.35 27.20 -9.66
CA ARG A 135 -17.71 27.20 -11.09
C ARG A 135 -16.48 27.35 -12.00
N ALA A 136 -15.52 28.18 -11.63
CA ALA A 136 -14.29 28.36 -12.39
C ALA A 136 -13.42 27.09 -12.37
N MET A 137 -13.28 26.47 -11.21
CA MET A 137 -12.56 25.21 -11.02
C MET A 137 -13.22 24.07 -11.80
N GLU A 138 -14.55 23.93 -11.73
CA GLU A 138 -15.29 22.91 -12.46
C GLU A 138 -15.17 23.08 -13.98
N LYS A 139 -15.23 24.33 -14.47
CA LYS A 139 -14.96 24.64 -15.88
C LYS A 139 -13.54 24.24 -16.32
N ASN A 140 -12.58 24.27 -15.40
CA ASN A 140 -11.18 23.93 -15.64
C ASN A 140 -10.86 22.44 -15.40
N GLY A 141 -11.87 21.58 -15.22
CA GLY A 141 -11.71 20.13 -15.18
C GLY A 141 -11.71 19.51 -13.77
N VAL A 142 -12.11 20.26 -12.75
CA VAL A 142 -12.46 19.69 -11.43
C VAL A 142 -13.86 19.07 -11.51
N ASP A 143 -14.03 17.85 -11.05
CA ASP A 143 -15.30 17.12 -11.16
C ASP A 143 -16.37 17.66 -10.21
N ARG A 144 -15.97 18.05 -8.99
CA ARG A 144 -16.88 18.58 -7.98
C ARG A 144 -16.17 19.33 -6.86
N ILE A 145 -16.74 20.45 -6.43
CA ILE A 145 -16.40 21.12 -5.17
C ILE A 145 -17.54 20.96 -4.14
N PHE A 146 -17.18 20.56 -2.93
CA PHE A 146 -18.09 20.44 -1.80
C PHE A 146 -17.93 21.62 -0.84
N PHE A 147 -19.05 22.17 -0.39
CA PHE A 147 -19.11 23.31 0.52
C PHE A 147 -19.32 22.89 1.97
N ALA A 148 -19.06 23.82 2.90
CA ALA A 148 -19.41 23.63 4.30
C ALA A 148 -20.88 23.20 4.47
N GLY A 149 -21.10 22.19 5.30
CA GLY A 149 -22.43 21.63 5.55
C GLY A 149 -22.88 20.53 4.57
N THR A 150 -22.12 20.23 3.52
CA THR A 150 -22.42 19.07 2.65
C THR A 150 -22.41 17.77 3.47
N PRO A 151 -23.48 16.97 3.45
CA PRO A 151 -23.50 15.68 4.13
C PRO A 151 -22.43 14.72 3.61
N LEU A 152 -21.72 14.02 4.51
CA LEU A 152 -20.70 13.04 4.11
C LEU A 152 -21.28 11.92 3.22
N ALA A 153 -22.54 11.55 3.44
CA ALA A 153 -23.24 10.56 2.61
C ALA A 153 -23.36 11.01 1.14
N GLU A 154 -23.60 12.29 0.89
CA GLU A 154 -23.65 12.85 -0.46
C GLU A 154 -22.28 12.77 -1.15
N MET A 155 -21.21 13.09 -0.41
CA MET A 155 -19.83 12.98 -0.94
C MET A 155 -19.50 11.53 -1.31
N VAL A 156 -19.86 10.57 -0.44
CA VAL A 156 -19.65 9.14 -0.69
C VAL A 156 -20.45 8.66 -1.90
N GLU A 157 -21.71 9.09 -2.03
CA GLU A 157 -22.56 8.74 -3.17
C GLU A 157 -21.96 9.26 -4.46
N PHE A 158 -21.51 10.52 -4.48
CA PHE A 158 -20.80 11.11 -5.61
C PHE A 158 -19.56 10.27 -5.97
N VAL A 159 -18.70 9.96 -5.00
CA VAL A 159 -17.50 9.15 -5.24
C VAL A 159 -17.83 7.79 -5.85
N LYS A 160 -18.81 7.08 -5.28
CA LYS A 160 -19.22 5.75 -5.77
C LYS A 160 -19.84 5.83 -7.17
N LYS A 161 -20.64 6.85 -7.44
CA LYS A 161 -21.30 7.03 -8.74
C LYS A 161 -20.31 7.43 -9.83
N THR A 162 -19.44 8.39 -9.55
CA THR A 162 -18.51 8.98 -10.53
C THR A 162 -17.29 8.08 -10.75
N TYR A 163 -16.69 7.58 -9.68
CA TYR A 163 -15.41 6.85 -9.73
C TYR A 163 -15.55 5.35 -9.57
N GLY A 164 -16.74 4.88 -9.16
CA GLY A 164 -17.05 3.48 -9.04
C GLY A 164 -16.89 2.71 -10.35
N PRO A 165 -17.53 3.10 -11.47
CA PRO A 165 -17.63 2.29 -12.68
C PRO A 165 -16.32 1.57 -13.09
N PRO A 166 -16.42 0.32 -13.58
CA PRO A 166 -15.24 -0.44 -13.96
C PRO A 166 -14.51 0.29 -15.07
N ARG A 167 -13.18 0.33 -14.95
CA ARG A 167 -12.31 0.95 -15.93
C ARG A 167 -11.55 -0.16 -16.60
N SER A 168 -11.56 -0.22 -17.93
CA SER A 168 -10.68 -1.12 -18.65
C SER A 168 -9.25 -0.77 -18.26
N VAL A 169 -8.47 -1.76 -17.81
CA VAL A 169 -7.05 -1.57 -17.57
C VAL A 169 -6.38 -1.55 -18.94
N SER A 170 -6.47 -0.41 -19.63
CA SER A 170 -5.69 -0.19 -20.85
C SER A 170 -4.25 0.02 -20.43
N ILE A 171 -3.43 -1.01 -20.58
CA ILE A 171 -1.99 -0.90 -20.40
C ILE A 171 -1.49 -0.07 -21.59
N PRO A 172 -0.81 1.07 -21.39
CA PRO A 172 -0.27 1.84 -22.49
C PRO A 172 0.59 0.95 -23.40
N ASN A 173 0.29 0.92 -24.70
CA ASN A 173 1.10 0.19 -25.68
C ASN A 173 2.52 0.75 -25.64
N ALA A 174 3.50 -0.11 -25.42
CA ALA A 174 4.89 0.27 -25.57
C ALA A 174 5.36 -0.11 -26.97
N SER A 175 6.05 0.82 -27.63
CA SER A 175 7.12 0.41 -28.54
C SER A 175 8.12 -0.43 -27.74
N ARG A 176 8.72 -1.45 -28.36
CA ARG A 176 9.63 -2.42 -27.70
C ARG A 176 10.82 -1.78 -26.97
N GLU A 177 11.07 -0.49 -27.16
CA GLU A 177 12.23 0.26 -26.70
C GLU A 177 11.91 1.41 -25.72
N ALA A 178 10.63 1.66 -25.39
CA ALA A 178 10.27 2.78 -24.53
C ALA A 178 10.53 2.50 -23.04
N ALA A 179 11.14 3.48 -22.38
CA ALA A 179 11.34 3.51 -20.94
C ALA A 179 10.05 3.16 -20.16
N VAL A 180 10.15 2.37 -19.08
CA VAL A 180 9.04 2.21 -18.14
C VAL A 180 8.70 3.58 -17.55
N THR A 181 7.44 4.00 -17.65
CA THR A 181 6.92 5.19 -16.96
C THR A 181 6.18 4.76 -15.69
N ASP A 182 6.14 5.61 -14.66
CA ASP A 182 5.35 5.39 -13.43
C ASP A 182 3.92 4.93 -13.75
N ARG A 183 3.27 5.59 -14.71
CA ARG A 183 1.91 5.27 -15.13
C ARG A 183 1.75 3.86 -15.67
N ARG A 184 2.65 3.44 -16.57
CA ARG A 184 2.63 2.08 -17.15
C ARG A 184 2.85 1.03 -16.06
N LEU A 185 3.81 1.27 -15.16
CA LEU A 185 4.09 0.37 -14.05
C LEU A 185 2.89 0.25 -13.09
N ALA A 186 2.29 1.37 -12.70
CA ALA A 186 1.10 1.39 -11.84
C ALA A 186 -0.09 0.61 -12.43
N LYS A 187 -0.29 0.70 -13.75
CA LYS A 187 -1.31 -0.08 -14.47
C LYS A 187 -1.01 -1.59 -14.47
N LEU A 188 0.26 -1.97 -14.67
CA LEU A 188 0.69 -3.37 -14.60
C LEU A 188 0.48 -3.95 -13.19
N LEU A 189 0.85 -3.20 -12.14
CA LEU A 189 0.62 -3.63 -10.76
C LEU A 189 -0.87 -3.76 -10.43
N THR A 190 -1.69 -2.83 -10.92
CA THR A 190 -3.17 -2.93 -10.78
C THR A 190 -3.74 -4.17 -11.48
N ALA A 191 -3.20 -4.52 -12.65
CA ALA A 191 -3.60 -5.74 -13.36
C ALA A 191 -3.16 -7.02 -12.61
N ALA A 192 -1.95 -6.99 -12.03
CA ALA A 192 -1.46 -8.06 -11.16
C ALA A 192 -2.32 -8.23 -9.90
N GLU A 193 -2.75 -7.14 -9.27
CA GLU A 193 -3.68 -7.17 -8.12
C GLU A 193 -5.04 -7.79 -8.46
N LEU A 194 -5.51 -7.64 -9.71
CA LEU A 194 -6.77 -8.22 -10.19
C LEU A 194 -6.65 -9.69 -10.60
N ASN A 195 -5.44 -10.28 -10.58
CA ASN A 195 -5.15 -11.61 -11.15
C ASN A 195 -5.64 -11.75 -12.61
N VAL A 196 -5.68 -10.67 -13.39
CA VAL A 196 -5.98 -10.74 -14.82
C VAL A 196 -4.87 -11.56 -15.48
N GLN A 197 -5.27 -12.59 -16.24
CA GLN A 197 -4.43 -13.74 -16.64
C GLN A 197 -2.94 -13.44 -16.88
N ARG A 198 -2.08 -14.22 -16.19
CA ARG A 198 -0.61 -14.24 -16.32
C ARG A 198 -0.11 -14.44 -17.76
N SER A 199 -0.92 -14.99 -18.66
CA SER A 199 -0.57 -15.37 -20.03
C SER A 199 -0.37 -14.21 -21.00
N THR A 200 -0.75 -12.99 -20.64
CA THR A 200 -0.70 -11.82 -21.56
C THR A 200 0.46 -10.86 -21.34
N PHE A 201 1.23 -10.99 -20.25
CA PHE A 201 2.33 -10.08 -19.98
C PHE A 201 3.62 -10.59 -20.62
N ASN A 202 3.69 -10.52 -21.95
CA ASN A 202 4.94 -10.62 -22.70
C ASN A 202 5.77 -9.36 -22.45
N LEU A 203 6.28 -9.23 -21.22
CA LEU A 203 7.22 -8.18 -20.84
C LEU A 203 8.62 -8.71 -21.18
N GLU A 204 8.99 -8.63 -22.46
CA GLU A 204 10.41 -8.52 -22.80
C GLU A 204 10.95 -7.32 -22.02
N ARG A 205 11.80 -7.61 -21.03
CA ARG A 205 12.41 -6.71 -20.01
C ARG A 205 12.25 -5.21 -20.29
N PRO A 206 11.19 -4.54 -19.78
CA PRO A 206 11.06 -3.11 -19.95
C PRO A 206 11.99 -2.40 -18.94
N SER A 207 12.91 -1.58 -19.41
CA SER A 207 13.86 -0.82 -18.58
C SER A 207 13.41 0.63 -18.39
N PHE A 208 13.68 1.27 -17.25
CA PHE A 208 13.65 2.74 -17.15
C PHE A 208 14.84 3.32 -17.92
N GLY A 209 14.59 3.97 -19.07
CA GLY A 209 15.44 5.02 -19.66
C GLY A 209 16.90 4.72 -20.01
N VAL A 210 17.46 3.56 -19.67
CA VAL A 210 18.90 3.29 -19.74
C VAL A 210 19.11 1.83 -20.14
N GLN A 211 20.10 1.60 -21.01
CA GLN A 211 20.64 0.26 -21.26
C GLN A 211 21.04 -0.35 -19.91
N HIS A 212 20.32 -1.39 -19.50
CA HIS A 212 20.49 -1.96 -18.17
C HIS A 212 21.92 -2.47 -18.01
N SER A 213 22.60 -2.04 -16.94
CA SER A 213 23.73 -2.81 -16.44
C SER A 213 23.20 -4.20 -16.08
N ALA A 214 23.97 -5.27 -16.32
CA ALA A 214 23.56 -6.64 -16.04
C ALA A 214 23.38 -6.96 -14.53
N LYS A 215 23.20 -5.95 -13.67
CA LYS A 215 23.09 -6.10 -12.22
C LYS A 215 21.71 -6.67 -11.84
N PRO A 216 21.66 -7.67 -10.96
CA PRO A 216 20.40 -8.21 -10.46
C PRO A 216 19.70 -7.21 -9.53
N CYS A 217 18.40 -7.02 -9.72
CA CYS A 217 17.51 -6.31 -8.79
C CYS A 217 17.49 -7.05 -7.45
N ARG A 218 17.74 -6.33 -6.35
CA ARG A 218 17.58 -6.88 -4.99
C ARG A 218 16.19 -6.65 -4.44
N VAL A 219 15.71 -7.59 -3.64
CA VAL A 219 14.46 -7.47 -2.90
C VAL A 219 14.72 -7.63 -1.41
N VAL A 220 14.39 -6.60 -0.64
CA VAL A 220 14.58 -6.55 0.81
C VAL A 220 13.24 -6.44 1.49
N GLY A 221 12.92 -7.39 2.35
CA GLY A 221 11.72 -7.38 3.17
C GLY A 221 11.99 -6.74 4.54
N ILE A 222 11.25 -5.70 4.89
CA ILE A 222 11.34 -5.01 6.17
C ILE A 222 10.06 -5.24 6.97
N THR A 223 10.21 -5.83 8.15
CA THR A 223 9.10 -6.17 9.05
C THR A 223 9.39 -5.79 10.49
N GLY A 224 8.36 -5.84 11.34
CA GLY A 224 8.46 -5.48 12.76
C GLY A 224 7.14 -4.98 13.33
N PRO A 225 7.04 -4.82 14.66
CA PRO A 225 5.84 -4.35 15.32
C PRO A 225 5.44 -2.93 14.88
N GLY A 226 4.16 -2.61 15.07
CA GLY A 226 3.65 -1.25 14.88
C GLY A 226 4.42 -0.26 15.75
N GLY A 227 4.77 0.90 15.20
CA GLY A 227 5.50 1.94 15.93
C GLY A 227 7.01 1.71 16.09
N ALA A 228 7.59 0.62 15.58
CA ALA A 228 9.05 0.40 15.58
C ALA A 228 9.82 1.41 14.70
N GLY A 229 9.14 2.13 13.81
CA GLY A 229 9.74 3.11 12.90
C GLY A 229 10.26 2.50 11.58
N LYS A 230 9.57 1.48 11.06
CA LYS A 230 9.87 0.83 9.76
C LYS A 230 9.86 1.84 8.62
N THR A 231 8.74 2.53 8.43
CA THR A 231 8.52 3.54 7.39
C THR A 231 9.58 4.65 7.44
N THR A 232 9.90 5.16 8.64
CA THR A 232 10.95 6.16 8.84
C THR A 232 12.34 5.63 8.49
N LEU A 233 12.65 4.40 8.90
CA LEU A 233 13.92 3.75 8.55
C LEU A 233 14.04 3.55 7.04
N ILE A 234 12.95 3.16 6.37
CA ILE A 234 12.88 2.98 4.91
C ILE A 234 13.14 4.31 4.22
N ASP A 235 12.48 5.39 4.62
CA ASP A 235 12.66 6.70 4.00
C ASP A 235 14.11 7.21 4.11
N GLU A 236 14.74 7.04 5.28
CA GLU A 236 16.16 7.37 5.46
C GLU A 236 17.11 6.45 4.68
N LEU A 237 16.72 5.18 4.47
CA LEU A 237 17.45 4.25 3.62
C LEU A 237 17.36 4.68 2.14
N VAL A 238 16.19 5.14 1.70
CA VAL A 238 15.98 5.70 0.35
C VAL A 238 16.92 6.86 0.10
N LEU A 239 16.98 7.84 1.02
CA LEU A 239 17.90 8.98 0.90
C LEU A 239 19.35 8.53 0.65
N ARG A 240 19.86 7.62 1.49
CA ARG A 240 21.26 7.17 1.40
C ARG A 240 21.51 6.30 0.18
N PHE A 241 20.55 5.48 -0.20
CA PHE A 241 20.61 4.66 -1.40
C PHE A 241 20.77 5.55 -2.64
N LEU A 242 19.90 6.54 -2.78
CA LEU A 242 19.92 7.49 -3.89
C LEU A 242 21.14 8.42 -3.88
N GLY A 243 21.71 8.68 -2.71
CA GLY A 243 22.94 9.47 -2.56
C GLY A 243 24.22 8.73 -2.95
N ASN A 244 24.21 7.39 -2.97
CA ASN A 244 25.37 6.58 -3.36
C ASN A 244 25.54 6.47 -4.87
N ASP A 245 24.45 6.48 -5.64
CA ASP A 245 24.48 6.35 -7.09
C ASP A 245 23.37 7.20 -7.71
N ALA A 246 23.77 8.21 -8.49
CA ALA A 246 22.88 9.13 -9.17
C ALA A 246 21.94 8.44 -10.18
N GLN A 247 22.32 7.26 -10.70
CA GLN A 247 21.55 6.48 -11.67
C GLN A 247 20.74 5.36 -11.03
N SER A 248 20.80 5.21 -9.70
CA SER A 248 20.07 4.15 -9.01
C SER A 248 18.57 4.40 -9.00
N HIS A 249 17.79 3.33 -9.16
CA HIS A 249 16.33 3.35 -9.08
C HIS A 249 15.84 2.40 -7.98
N LEU A 250 14.84 2.83 -7.23
CA LEU A 250 14.29 2.08 -6.10
C LEU A 250 12.77 1.96 -6.19
N ALA A 251 12.23 0.80 -5.85
CA ALA A 251 10.79 0.61 -5.67
C ALA A 251 10.42 0.27 -4.23
N ILE A 252 9.25 0.73 -3.76
CA ILE A 252 8.70 0.45 -2.43
C ILE A 252 7.31 -0.15 -2.59
N LEU A 253 7.11 -1.36 -2.07
CA LEU A 253 5.80 -1.95 -1.83
C LEU A 253 5.46 -1.85 -0.35
N SER A 254 4.65 -0.86 0.02
CA SER A 254 4.17 -0.70 1.41
C SER A 254 2.88 -1.46 1.64
N HIS A 255 2.69 -1.94 2.86
CA HIS A 255 1.48 -2.67 3.24
C HIS A 255 0.82 -2.04 4.45
N ASP A 256 -0.46 -1.72 4.30
CA ASP A 256 -1.31 -1.21 5.36
C ASP A 256 -2.43 -2.22 5.70
N PRO A 257 -2.84 -2.29 6.98
CA PRO A 257 -3.87 -3.23 7.42
C PRO A 257 -5.25 -2.84 6.86
N SER A 258 -6.01 -3.82 6.39
CA SER A 258 -7.42 -3.64 6.04
C SER A 258 -8.27 -4.86 6.35
N LEU A 259 -9.59 -4.68 6.38
CA LEU A 259 -10.58 -5.73 6.64
C LEU A 259 -11.27 -6.14 5.34
N VAL A 260 -11.66 -7.41 5.22
CA VAL A 260 -12.45 -7.90 4.08
C VAL A 260 -13.77 -7.11 4.00
N GLY A 261 -14.10 -6.60 2.81
CA GLY A 261 -15.34 -5.86 2.58
C GLY A 261 -15.36 -4.43 3.13
N ARG A 262 -14.25 -3.95 3.72
CA ARG A 262 -14.05 -2.54 4.10
C ARG A 262 -12.95 -1.91 3.27
N GLY A 263 -12.94 -0.58 3.27
CA GLY A 263 -11.85 0.20 2.74
C GLY A 263 -10.57 0.07 3.59
N ALA A 264 -9.56 0.85 3.24
CA ALA A 264 -8.30 0.92 3.95
C ALA A 264 -7.80 2.35 4.02
N LEU A 265 -7.19 2.75 5.13
CA LEU A 265 -6.34 3.94 5.16
C LEU A 265 -4.93 3.48 4.81
N LEU A 266 -4.42 3.91 3.66
CA LEU A 266 -3.05 3.64 3.24
C LEU A 266 -2.20 4.86 3.58
N GLY A 267 -1.51 4.80 4.72
CA GLY A 267 -0.98 5.98 5.41
C GLY A 267 0.53 6.12 5.39
N ASP A 268 1.26 5.04 5.09
CA ASP A 268 2.72 5.02 5.18
C ASP A 268 3.38 6.13 4.33
N ARG A 269 2.84 6.36 3.13
CA ARG A 269 3.31 7.41 2.20
C ARG A 269 3.22 8.82 2.79
N ALA A 270 2.28 9.11 3.69
CA ALA A 270 2.15 10.43 4.31
C ALA A 270 3.39 10.83 5.11
N THR A 271 4.13 9.85 5.65
CA THR A 271 5.27 10.09 6.53
C THR A 271 6.62 10.11 5.80
N MET A 272 6.66 9.64 4.55
CA MET A 272 7.87 9.58 3.75
C MET A 272 8.13 10.91 3.04
N ILE A 273 9.38 11.37 3.08
CA ILE A 273 9.85 12.61 2.46
C ILE A 273 10.57 12.28 1.15
N TYR A 274 11.49 11.31 1.17
CA TYR A 274 12.36 11.00 0.04
C TYR A 274 11.72 10.05 -0.98
N SER A 275 10.56 9.47 -0.65
CA SER A 275 9.73 8.72 -1.60
C SER A 275 9.22 9.54 -2.79
N GLN A 276 9.34 10.88 -2.73
CA GLN A 276 8.96 11.79 -3.82
C GLN A 276 10.07 12.00 -4.87
N ASP A 277 11.27 11.44 -4.69
CA ASP A 277 12.35 11.54 -5.70
C ASP A 277 11.95 10.83 -7.01
N ASP A 278 12.29 11.41 -8.17
CA ASP A 278 11.96 10.88 -9.51
C ASP A 278 12.48 9.47 -9.78
N ARG A 279 13.48 9.03 -9.01
CA ARG A 279 14.06 7.69 -9.08
C ARG A 279 13.36 6.65 -8.19
N VAL A 280 12.35 7.07 -7.41
CA VAL A 280 11.60 6.20 -6.48
C VAL A 280 10.19 5.92 -6.99
N PHE A 281 9.84 4.65 -7.13
CA PHE A 281 8.46 4.23 -7.37
C PHE A 281 7.87 3.64 -6.09
N MET A 282 6.75 4.18 -5.60
CA MET A 282 6.08 3.63 -4.42
C MET A 282 4.67 3.13 -4.79
N ARG A 283 4.23 2.04 -4.15
CA ARG A 283 2.87 1.52 -4.25
C ARG A 283 2.41 1.01 -2.89
N SER A 284 1.26 1.48 -2.42
CA SER A 284 0.65 0.99 -1.18
C SER A 284 -0.38 -0.10 -1.44
N LEU A 285 -0.27 -1.23 -0.74
CA LEU A 285 -1.15 -2.38 -0.88
C LEU A 285 -1.92 -2.64 0.43
N ALA A 286 -3.22 -2.90 0.31
CA ALA A 286 -4.05 -3.35 1.43
C ALA A 286 -3.88 -4.87 1.66
N THR A 287 -3.86 -5.30 2.93
CA THR A 287 -3.80 -6.74 3.28
C THR A 287 -5.10 -7.49 3.01
N ARG A 288 -6.24 -6.78 2.91
CA ARG A 288 -7.58 -7.32 2.63
C ARG A 288 -7.96 -8.45 3.59
N GLY A 289 -7.68 -8.26 4.87
CA GLY A 289 -7.97 -9.20 5.95
C GLY A 289 -7.08 -10.44 5.99
N ARG A 290 -6.03 -10.52 5.17
CA ARG A 290 -5.07 -11.63 5.22
C ARG A 290 -4.17 -11.51 6.45
N ALA A 291 -4.06 -12.61 7.19
CA ALA A 291 -3.10 -12.74 8.28
C ALA A 291 -1.67 -12.80 7.74
N GLY A 292 -0.69 -12.32 8.53
CA GLY A 292 0.74 -12.39 8.19
C GLY A 292 1.34 -11.08 7.67
N GLY A 293 0.53 -10.06 7.40
CA GLY A 293 1.02 -8.69 7.22
C GLY A 293 1.44 -8.26 5.81
N LEU A 294 1.15 -9.09 4.80
CA LEU A 294 1.35 -8.80 3.38
C LEU A 294 0.06 -8.97 2.58
N SER A 295 -0.01 -8.30 1.44
CA SER A 295 -1.13 -8.40 0.51
C SER A 295 -1.04 -9.72 -0.29
N PRO A 296 -2.16 -10.34 -0.71
CA PRO A 296 -2.12 -11.43 -1.68
C PRO A 296 -1.42 -11.07 -3.00
N ALA A 297 -1.37 -9.78 -3.34
CA ALA A 297 -0.76 -9.29 -4.57
C ALA A 297 0.75 -9.05 -4.47
N THR A 298 1.38 -9.24 -3.30
CA THR A 298 2.81 -8.92 -3.12
C THR A 298 3.70 -9.71 -4.08
N GLU A 299 3.52 -11.03 -4.17
CA GLU A 299 4.31 -11.90 -5.04
C GLU A 299 4.22 -11.52 -6.54
N PRO A 300 3.02 -11.42 -7.15
CA PRO A 300 2.94 -11.03 -8.57
C PRO A 300 3.43 -9.59 -8.82
N CYS A 301 3.26 -8.67 -7.87
CA CYS A 301 3.84 -7.32 -7.97
C CYS A 301 5.38 -7.36 -7.95
N LEU A 302 5.97 -8.17 -7.08
CA LEU A 302 7.42 -8.34 -7.00
C LEU A 302 8.02 -8.96 -8.26
N GLU A 303 7.35 -9.97 -8.83
CA GLU A 303 7.78 -10.58 -10.11
C GLU A 303 7.86 -9.55 -11.24
N LEU A 304 6.94 -8.58 -11.26
CA LEU A 304 6.95 -7.47 -12.21
C LEU A 304 8.08 -6.48 -11.91
N LEU A 305 8.18 -6.01 -10.67
CA LEU A 305 9.18 -5.00 -10.27
C LEU A 305 10.62 -5.48 -10.52
N LYS A 306 10.92 -6.76 -10.24
CA LYS A 306 12.23 -7.39 -10.52
C LYS A 306 12.66 -7.27 -11.99
N ARG A 307 11.71 -7.07 -12.92
CA ARG A 307 11.95 -6.98 -14.37
C ARG A 307 11.88 -5.55 -14.90
N CYS A 308 11.54 -4.58 -14.07
CA CYS A 308 11.37 -3.18 -14.46
C CYS A 308 12.65 -2.34 -14.35
N GLY A 309 13.76 -2.96 -13.96
CA GLY A 309 15.06 -2.30 -13.90
C GLY A 309 15.28 -1.43 -12.66
N PHE A 310 14.69 -1.81 -11.53
CA PHE A 310 15.06 -1.28 -10.22
C PHE A 310 16.33 -1.97 -9.70
N ASP A 311 17.19 -1.23 -9.02
CA ASP A 311 18.37 -1.77 -8.33
C ASP A 311 17.98 -2.37 -6.98
N LEU A 312 16.97 -1.79 -6.32
CA LEU A 312 16.44 -2.22 -5.03
C LEU A 312 14.91 -2.14 -5.01
N VAL A 313 14.26 -3.20 -4.54
CA VAL A 313 12.84 -3.24 -4.19
C VAL A 313 12.72 -3.48 -2.70
N VAL A 314 12.09 -2.56 -1.99
CA VAL A 314 11.78 -2.68 -0.56
C VAL A 314 10.33 -3.13 -0.39
N VAL A 315 10.11 -4.12 0.47
CA VAL A 315 8.78 -4.59 0.86
C VAL A 315 8.56 -4.31 2.33
N GLU A 316 7.75 -3.33 2.65
CA GLU A 316 7.34 -3.04 4.03
C GLU A 316 6.08 -3.81 4.38
N THR A 317 6.09 -4.49 5.53
CA THR A 317 4.88 -5.14 6.07
C THR A 317 4.07 -4.19 6.93
N VAL A 318 2.81 -4.53 7.18
CA VAL A 318 2.06 -3.90 8.28
C VAL A 318 2.79 -4.11 9.61
N GLY A 319 2.44 -3.36 10.65
CA GLY A 319 2.87 -3.71 12.01
C GLY A 319 2.46 -5.15 12.37
N ILE A 320 3.43 -6.07 12.45
CA ILE A 320 3.14 -7.48 12.70
C ILE A 320 3.22 -7.84 14.19
N GLY A 321 2.48 -8.88 14.58
CA GLY A 321 2.64 -9.53 15.88
C GLY A 321 3.89 -10.39 15.96
N GLN A 322 4.22 -10.86 17.16
CA GLN A 322 5.46 -11.57 17.47
C GLN A 322 5.61 -12.93 16.74
N GLU A 323 4.50 -13.54 16.33
CA GLU A 323 4.45 -14.88 15.73
C GLU A 323 4.50 -14.88 14.19
N ALA A 324 4.39 -13.72 13.54
CA ALA A 324 4.23 -13.65 12.09
C ALA A 324 5.56 -13.78 11.33
N MET A 325 5.55 -14.56 10.24
CA MET A 325 6.66 -14.69 9.30
C MET A 325 6.22 -14.26 7.89
N PRO A 326 6.17 -12.95 7.60
CA PRO A 326 5.54 -12.41 6.40
C PRO A 326 6.16 -12.90 5.09
N PHE A 327 7.49 -13.03 5.02
CA PHE A 327 8.20 -13.15 3.74
C PHE A 327 8.38 -14.58 3.21
N GLY A 328 7.85 -15.61 3.88
CA GLY A 328 8.05 -17.00 3.46
C GLY A 328 9.54 -17.35 3.26
N ARG A 329 9.85 -18.40 2.50
CA ARG A 329 11.25 -18.83 2.27
C ARG A 329 11.95 -18.20 1.06
N GLU A 330 11.23 -17.53 0.14
CA GLU A 330 11.80 -17.13 -1.16
C GLU A 330 11.25 -15.80 -1.71
N LEU A 331 10.43 -15.07 -0.94
CA LEU A 331 9.80 -13.85 -1.46
C LEU A 331 10.81 -12.70 -1.61
N VAL A 332 11.80 -12.64 -0.72
CA VAL A 332 12.81 -11.58 -0.62
C VAL A 332 14.21 -12.17 -0.46
N ASP A 333 15.23 -11.45 -0.91
CA ASP A 333 16.64 -11.89 -0.83
C ASP A 333 17.21 -11.70 0.58
N ARG A 334 16.74 -10.67 1.29
CA ARG A 334 17.11 -10.38 2.68
C ARG A 334 15.90 -9.93 3.49
N THR A 335 15.86 -10.36 4.73
CA THR A 335 14.83 -9.99 5.71
C THR A 335 15.43 -9.14 6.83
N ILE A 336 14.81 -7.99 7.09
CA ILE A 336 15.17 -7.08 8.17
C ILE A 336 14.03 -7.03 9.18
N LEU A 337 14.33 -7.34 10.44
CA LEU A 337 13.43 -7.14 11.56
C LEU A 337 13.76 -5.82 12.26
N VAL A 338 12.83 -4.87 12.25
CA VAL A 338 12.96 -3.58 12.96
C VAL A 338 12.22 -3.67 14.30
N MET A 339 12.91 -3.32 15.38
CA MET A 339 12.36 -3.30 16.75
C MET A 339 12.68 -1.97 17.43
N SER A 340 11.90 -1.61 18.44
CA SER A 340 12.24 -0.54 19.40
C SER A 340 12.70 -1.15 20.73
N PRO A 341 13.42 -0.40 21.59
CA PRO A 341 13.84 -0.87 22.91
C PRO A 341 12.67 -1.22 23.83
N ASP A 342 11.48 -0.66 23.58
CA ASP A 342 10.27 -0.86 24.37
C ASP A 342 9.51 -2.16 23.98
N TYR A 343 10.20 -3.31 23.94
CA TYR A 343 9.56 -4.61 23.64
C TYR A 343 8.92 -5.29 24.87
N GLY A 344 8.91 -4.61 26.03
CA GLY A 344 8.39 -5.13 27.28
C GLY A 344 9.45 -5.89 28.07
N SER A 345 9.15 -7.13 28.49
CA SER A 345 10.09 -7.94 29.27
C SER A 345 11.00 -8.79 28.37
N ARG A 346 12.14 -9.24 28.91
CA ARG A 346 13.03 -10.20 28.24
C ARG A 346 12.33 -11.47 27.74
N LEU A 347 11.26 -11.91 28.43
CA LEU A 347 10.43 -13.04 28.00
C LEU A 347 9.66 -12.76 26.69
N GLN A 348 9.37 -11.50 26.37
CA GLN A 348 8.75 -11.13 25.10
C GLN A 348 9.69 -11.35 23.92
N LEU A 349 11.01 -11.11 24.07
CA LEU A 349 11.99 -11.41 23.03
C LEU A 349 11.97 -12.88 22.62
N GLN A 350 11.79 -13.79 23.58
CA GLN A 350 11.75 -15.23 23.32
C GLN A 350 10.56 -15.66 22.45
N LYS A 351 9.52 -14.83 22.35
CA LYS A 351 8.31 -15.11 21.55
C LYS A 351 8.39 -14.55 20.14
N ILE A 352 9.39 -13.73 19.83
CA ILE A 352 9.50 -13.08 18.52
C ILE A 352 10.15 -14.07 17.56
N VAL A 353 9.32 -14.73 16.75
CA VAL A 353 9.75 -15.75 15.78
C VAL A 353 10.71 -15.15 14.74
N MET A 354 10.52 -13.88 14.37
CA MET A 354 11.41 -13.22 13.42
C MET A 354 12.86 -13.10 13.91
N LEU A 355 13.15 -13.15 15.21
CA LEU A 355 14.53 -13.16 15.71
C LEU A 355 15.27 -14.44 15.31
N ASP A 356 14.57 -15.54 15.04
CA ASP A 356 15.18 -16.81 14.61
C ASP A 356 15.54 -16.82 13.12
N VAL A 357 14.82 -16.05 12.31
CA VAL A 357 14.88 -16.17 10.84
C VAL A 357 15.43 -14.94 10.14
N ALA A 358 15.30 -13.74 10.72
CA ALA A 358 15.72 -12.49 10.09
C ALA A 358 17.22 -12.47 9.78
N ASP A 359 17.63 -12.02 8.61
CA ASP A 359 19.05 -11.85 8.26
C ASP A 359 19.70 -10.72 9.08
N ILE A 360 18.96 -9.63 9.26
CA ILE A 360 19.40 -8.43 9.95
C ILE A 360 18.34 -8.03 10.97
N VAL A 361 18.78 -7.68 12.17
CA VAL A 361 17.93 -7.07 13.19
C VAL A 361 18.34 -5.62 13.37
N VAL A 362 17.38 -4.71 13.33
CA VAL A 362 17.58 -3.28 13.55
C VAL A 362 16.86 -2.90 14.85
N LEU A 363 17.63 -2.54 15.87
CA LEU A 363 17.11 -1.86 17.05
C LEU A 363 17.06 -0.36 16.76
N ASN A 364 15.92 0.10 16.25
CA ASN A 364 15.66 1.51 16.00
C ASN A 364 15.30 2.25 17.30
N LYS A 365 15.29 3.59 17.28
CA LYS A 365 15.11 4.44 18.46
C LYS A 365 16.16 4.14 19.55
N SER A 366 17.41 3.90 19.12
CA SER A 366 18.51 3.60 20.04
C SER A 366 18.96 4.81 20.88
N ASP A 367 18.32 5.97 20.72
CA ASP A 367 18.43 7.13 21.59
C ASP A 367 17.65 6.99 22.91
N LEU A 368 16.75 6.01 23.02
CA LEU A 368 15.99 5.75 24.25
C LEU A 368 16.85 5.08 25.33
N ALA A 369 16.54 5.37 26.59
CA ALA A 369 17.34 4.93 27.74
C ALA A 369 17.55 3.39 27.80
N ALA A 370 16.54 2.61 27.41
CA ALA A 370 16.60 1.15 27.42
C ALA A 370 17.43 0.53 26.28
N ALA A 371 17.90 1.31 25.31
CA ALA A 371 18.51 0.80 24.08
C ALA A 371 19.76 -0.06 24.31
N LYS A 372 20.63 0.31 25.25
CA LYS A 372 21.85 -0.46 25.55
C LYS A 372 21.53 -1.85 26.10
N THR A 373 20.59 -1.91 27.04
CA THR A 373 20.13 -3.18 27.63
C THR A 373 19.43 -4.03 26.57
N ALA A 374 18.54 -3.41 25.79
CA ALA A 374 17.85 -4.05 24.67
C ALA A 374 18.82 -4.68 23.66
N ALA A 375 19.85 -3.95 23.25
CA ALA A 375 20.85 -4.44 22.31
C ALA A 375 21.57 -5.68 22.86
N ALA A 376 22.03 -5.63 24.12
CA ALA A 376 22.70 -6.75 24.76
C ALA A 376 21.79 -8.00 24.87
N GLU A 377 20.51 -7.82 25.21
CA GLU A 377 19.55 -8.93 25.28
C GLU A 377 19.26 -9.54 23.90
N ILE A 378 19.15 -8.71 22.86
CA ILE A 378 18.95 -9.15 21.48
C ILE A 378 20.20 -9.88 20.98
N GLU A 379 21.41 -9.34 21.19
CA GLU A 379 22.67 -10.01 20.83
C GLU A 379 22.80 -11.39 21.45
N GLN A 380 22.51 -11.51 22.75
CA GLN A 380 22.51 -12.80 23.44
C GLN A 380 21.52 -13.77 22.79
N ARG A 381 20.33 -13.29 22.40
CA ARG A 381 19.32 -14.13 21.75
C ARG A 381 19.74 -14.58 20.36
N LEU A 382 20.36 -13.70 19.58
CA LEU A 382 20.85 -14.01 18.23
C LEU A 382 22.02 -14.98 18.26
N ALA A 383 22.91 -14.88 19.25
CA ALA A 383 24.03 -15.80 19.43
C ALA A 383 23.58 -17.27 19.61
N LEU A 384 22.38 -17.50 20.17
CA LEU A 384 21.80 -18.84 20.33
C LEU A 384 21.34 -19.48 19.02
N ASN A 385 21.14 -18.69 17.96
CA ASN A 385 20.65 -19.20 16.68
C ASN A 385 21.75 -19.88 15.86
N HIS A 386 23.02 -19.67 16.21
CA HIS A 386 24.17 -20.14 15.43
C HIS A 386 24.11 -19.72 13.95
N ARG A 387 23.63 -18.50 13.68
CA ARG A 387 23.52 -17.88 12.35
C ARG A 387 24.36 -16.60 12.33
N ASP A 388 24.83 -16.19 11.14
CA ASP A 388 25.53 -14.91 10.97
C ASP A 388 24.56 -13.71 10.89
N GLN A 389 23.69 -13.60 11.88
CA GLN A 389 22.74 -12.49 11.98
C GLN A 389 23.46 -11.24 12.50
N LYS A 390 23.15 -10.08 11.92
CA LYS A 390 23.72 -8.80 12.35
C LYS A 390 22.69 -8.00 13.14
N LEU A 391 23.08 -7.48 14.31
CA LEU A 391 22.33 -6.45 15.02
C LEU A 391 22.89 -5.06 14.68
N LEU A 392 22.01 -4.13 14.31
CA LEU A 392 22.35 -2.72 14.12
C LEU A 392 21.49 -1.86 15.04
N CYS A 393 22.10 -0.91 15.73
CA CYS A 393 21.39 0.14 16.46
C CYS A 393 21.22 1.36 15.56
N THR A 394 20.00 1.90 15.46
CA THR A 394 19.71 3.05 14.60
C THR A 394 18.86 4.09 15.32
N VAL A 395 18.99 5.34 14.87
CA VAL A 395 18.06 6.43 15.19
C VAL A 395 17.56 6.99 13.88
N ALA A 396 16.57 6.33 13.25
CA ALA A 396 16.08 6.73 11.93
C ALA A 396 15.56 8.19 11.87
N LYS A 397 15.06 8.76 12.97
CA LYS A 397 14.65 10.17 12.98
C LYS A 397 15.82 11.18 12.92
N ARG A 398 17.07 10.71 13.08
CA ARG A 398 18.27 11.54 13.08
C ARG A 398 18.88 11.53 11.68
N HIS A 399 19.02 12.72 11.08
CA HIS A 399 19.72 12.88 9.81
C HIS A 399 21.15 12.34 9.91
N ARG A 400 21.56 11.58 8.88
CA ARG A 400 22.91 10.98 8.78
C ARG A 400 23.30 10.11 9.98
N ASP A 401 22.34 9.41 10.56
CA ASP A 401 22.60 8.34 11.53
C ASP A 401 23.50 7.25 10.92
N ALA A 402 24.63 6.97 11.58
CA ALA A 402 25.63 6.01 11.13
C ALA A 402 25.12 4.56 11.14
N GLY A 403 24.14 4.25 11.98
CA GLY A 403 23.52 2.92 12.00
C GLY A 403 22.76 2.62 10.71
N VAL A 404 22.07 3.62 10.16
CA VAL A 404 21.39 3.49 8.86
C VAL A 404 22.40 3.41 7.71
N ASP A 405 23.54 4.08 7.80
CA ASP A 405 24.64 3.93 6.83
C ASP A 405 25.21 2.51 6.85
N ALA A 406 25.42 1.94 8.05
CA ALA A 406 25.86 0.55 8.22
C ALA A 406 24.82 -0.43 7.66
N LEU A 407 23.52 -0.17 7.87
CA LEU A 407 22.45 -0.98 7.27
C LEU A 407 22.55 -1.00 5.75
N LEU A 408 22.73 0.17 5.12
CA LEU A 408 22.88 0.26 3.67
C LEU A 408 24.11 -0.50 3.17
N GLN A 409 25.22 -0.50 3.92
CA GLN A 409 26.42 -1.28 3.56
C GLN A 409 26.14 -2.79 3.56
N LEU A 410 25.33 -3.30 4.49
CA LEU A 410 24.94 -4.72 4.50
C LEU A 410 24.03 -5.11 3.34
N LEU A 411 23.39 -4.14 2.68
CA LEU A 411 22.54 -4.36 1.50
C LEU A 411 23.30 -4.20 0.18
N LYS A 412 24.59 -3.87 0.20
CA LYS A 412 25.47 -3.82 -0.98
C LYS A 412 25.83 -5.25 -1.48
N PRO A 413 26.28 -5.39 -2.74
CA PRO A 413 26.62 -6.69 -3.33
C PRO A 413 27.72 -7.45 -2.60
#